data_AF-A0A4R2JJD1-F1
#
_entry.id   AF-A0A4R2JJD1-F1
#
_cell.length_a   1.000
_cell.length_b   1.000
_cell.length_c   1.000
_cell.angle_alpha   90.00
_cell.angle_beta   90.00
_cell.angle_gamma   90.00
#
_symmetry.space_group_name_H-M   'P 1'
#
loop_
_entity.id
_entity.type
_entity.pdbx_description
1 polymer ?
#
loop_
_entity_poly.entity_id
_entity_poly.type
_entity_poly.pdbx_seq_one_letter_code
_entity_poly.pdbx_strand_id
1 'polypeptide(L)'
;MPMTTTVTLAYEGPPSCKDCQREGIPVCAHIGFNAEAWVDLPGSTVMVPGLDPAYAHTVRDVTISSDRNTVTLTVDTARPLQMDLARHLSLISTTPKAWIRAVHGDTDETLTEGGFDAFLQQGQQVWVAGAPYVVSAVDHPSRHPEHGTVDGGRDWQVATLRPMPEPTPTRVEP
;
A
#
# COMPACT_ATOMS: atom_id res chain seq x y z
N MET A 1 3.27 10.78 3.67
CA MET A 1 2.37 11.59 2.84
C MET A 1 1.93 10.72 1.67
N PRO A 2 0.64 10.69 1.32
CA PRO A 2 0.17 9.99 0.13
C PRO A 2 0.83 10.62 -1.12
N MET A 3 1.17 9.79 -2.10
CA MET A 3 1.63 10.27 -3.41
C MET A 3 0.41 10.45 -4.30
N THR A 4 0.23 11.64 -4.86
CA THR A 4 -0.83 11.88 -5.84
C THR A 4 -0.31 11.52 -7.24
N THR A 5 -1.06 10.70 -7.96
CA THR A 5 -0.76 10.28 -9.32
C THR A 5 -1.98 10.53 -10.20
N THR A 6 -1.75 10.82 -11.48
CA THR A 6 -2.81 11.01 -12.47
C THR A 6 -2.78 9.87 -13.47
N VAL A 7 -3.94 9.27 -13.72
CA VAL A 7 -4.11 8.20 -14.71
C VAL A 7 -5.16 8.62 -15.72
N THR A 8 -4.85 8.51 -17.01
CA THR A 8 -5.79 8.81 -18.09
C THR A 8 -6.22 7.53 -18.78
N LEU A 9 -7.53 7.32 -18.88
CA LEU A 9 -8.12 6.22 -19.63
C LEU A 9 -8.70 6.78 -20.94
N ALA A 10 -8.44 6.09 -22.05
CA ALA A 10 -9.01 6.40 -23.35
C ALA A 10 -10.20 5.47 -23.63
N TYR A 11 -11.24 6.02 -24.26
CA TYR A 11 -12.39 5.25 -24.73
C TYR A 11 -12.02 4.51 -26.02
N GLU A 12 -11.91 3.18 -25.96
CA GLU A 12 -11.62 2.32 -27.12
C GLU A 12 -12.86 1.58 -27.66
N GLY A 13 -14.04 1.84 -27.10
CA GLY A 13 -15.28 1.15 -27.49
C GLY A 13 -15.83 1.62 -28.84
N PRO A 14 -16.62 0.78 -29.55
CA PRO A 14 -17.45 1.29 -30.63
C PRO A 14 -18.48 2.29 -30.08
N PRO A 15 -18.94 3.29 -30.84
CA PRO A 15 -20.01 4.18 -30.38
C PRO A 15 -21.24 3.35 -30.01
N SER A 16 -21.70 3.41 -28.77
CA SER A 16 -22.86 2.66 -28.29
C SER A 16 -24.14 3.32 -28.80
N CYS A 17 -24.48 3.10 -30.06
CA CYS A 17 -25.80 3.38 -30.61
C CYS A 17 -26.61 2.08 -30.65
N LYS A 18 -27.10 1.63 -29.50
CA LYS A 18 -28.28 0.76 -29.48
C LYS A 18 -29.33 1.54 -28.70
N ASP A 19 -30.29 2.08 -29.44
CA ASP A 19 -31.50 2.79 -28.96
C ASP A 19 -31.45 4.34 -28.84
N CYS A 20 -30.82 5.04 -29.80
CA CYS A 20 -30.91 6.51 -29.90
C CYS A 20 -32.15 7.03 -30.67
N GLN A 21 -33.24 6.25 -30.77
CA GLN A 21 -34.50 6.75 -31.30
C GLN A 21 -35.68 6.34 -30.43
N ARG A 22 -36.21 7.32 -29.70
CA ARG A 22 -37.62 7.36 -29.32
C ARG A 22 -38.20 8.61 -29.97
N GLU A 23 -39.21 8.43 -30.82
CA GLU A 23 -40.04 9.52 -31.37
C GLU A 23 -39.32 10.54 -32.28
N GLY A 24 -38.32 10.11 -33.07
CA GLY A 24 -37.81 10.90 -34.20
C GLY A 24 -36.98 12.15 -33.84
N ILE A 25 -36.66 12.34 -32.56
CA ILE A 25 -35.75 13.40 -32.09
C ILE A 25 -34.34 12.78 -31.99
N PRO A 26 -33.31 13.36 -32.64
CA PRO A 26 -31.93 12.93 -32.44
C PRO A 26 -31.50 13.26 -31.00
N VAL A 27 -31.55 12.26 -30.13
CA VAL A 27 -30.88 12.33 -28.84
C VAL A 27 -29.41 12.03 -29.13
N CYS A 28 -28.53 13.00 -28.90
CA CYS A 28 -27.10 12.81 -29.07
C CYS A 28 -26.68 11.52 -28.36
N ALA A 29 -26.33 10.49 -29.13
CA ALA A 29 -25.66 9.32 -28.58
C ALA A 29 -24.43 9.84 -27.85
N HIS A 30 -24.36 9.60 -26.54
CA HIS A 30 -23.16 9.91 -25.79
C HIS A 30 -22.09 8.91 -26.21
N ILE A 31 -21.33 9.26 -27.26
CA ILE A 31 -20.10 8.56 -27.62
C ILE A 31 -19.07 8.96 -26.55
N GLY A 32 -18.44 7.97 -25.90
CA GLY A 32 -17.44 8.20 -24.86
C GLY A 32 -17.96 8.02 -23.43
N PHE A 33 -17.18 8.49 -22.45
CA PHE A 33 -17.48 8.35 -21.02
C PHE A 33 -18.72 9.18 -20.62
N ASN A 34 -19.64 8.54 -19.89
CA ASN A 34 -20.79 9.20 -19.27
C ASN A 34 -20.45 9.62 -17.83
N ALA A 35 -20.59 10.90 -17.49
CA ALA A 35 -20.31 11.44 -16.15
C ALA A 35 -21.06 10.73 -15.00
N GLU A 36 -22.30 10.28 -15.25
CA GLU A 36 -23.11 9.59 -14.25
C GLU A 36 -22.48 8.29 -13.76
N ALA A 37 -21.67 7.63 -14.59
CA ALA A 37 -20.98 6.39 -14.23
C ALA A 37 -19.75 6.61 -13.31
N TRP A 38 -19.32 7.86 -13.11
CA TRP A 38 -18.08 8.21 -12.40
C TRP A 38 -18.28 9.12 -11.19
N VAL A 39 -19.49 9.66 -10.99
CA VAL A 39 -19.78 10.64 -9.94
C VAL A 39 -19.52 10.11 -8.52
N ASP A 40 -19.71 8.81 -8.30
CA ASP A 40 -19.53 8.17 -7.00
C ASP A 40 -18.12 7.57 -6.80
N LEU A 41 -17.23 7.75 -7.78
CA LEU A 41 -15.89 7.17 -7.72
C LEU A 41 -14.96 7.87 -6.71
N PRO A 42 -14.99 9.21 -6.53
CA PRO A 42 -14.18 9.87 -5.50
C PRO A 42 -14.39 9.27 -4.10
N GLY A 43 -13.29 8.94 -3.43
CA GLY A 43 -13.25 8.24 -2.15
C GLY A 43 -13.17 6.71 -2.26
N SER A 44 -13.40 6.14 -3.45
CA SER A 44 -13.34 4.69 -3.68
C SER A 44 -11.93 4.21 -3.98
N THR A 45 -11.62 2.96 -3.56
CA THR A 45 -10.39 2.28 -3.95
C THR A 45 -10.50 1.74 -5.38
N VAL A 46 -9.46 1.92 -6.19
CA VAL A 46 -9.45 1.48 -7.60
C VAL A 46 -8.23 0.63 -7.93
N MET A 47 -8.42 -0.28 -8.88
CA MET A 47 -7.36 -1.02 -9.55
C MET A 47 -7.44 -0.68 -11.03
N VAL A 48 -6.57 0.22 -11.50
CA VAL A 48 -6.52 0.62 -12.91
C VAL A 48 -5.14 0.32 -13.50
N PRO A 49 -5.04 0.02 -14.81
CA PRO A 49 -3.76 -0.13 -15.48
C PRO A 49 -2.85 1.07 -15.26
N GLY A 50 -1.56 0.83 -15.08
CA GLY A 50 -0.58 1.89 -14.80
C GLY A 50 -0.36 2.19 -13.32
N LEU A 51 -1.19 1.67 -12.42
CA LEU A 51 -0.97 1.73 -10.97
C LEU A 51 -0.39 0.43 -10.44
N ASP A 52 0.50 0.54 -9.44
CA ASP A 52 1.15 -0.61 -8.82
C ASP A 52 0.16 -1.33 -7.87
N PRO A 53 -0.25 -2.58 -8.17
CA PRO A 53 -1.25 -3.28 -7.38
C PRO A 53 -0.83 -3.58 -5.93
N ALA A 54 0.45 -3.40 -5.57
CA ALA A 54 0.90 -3.52 -4.20
C ALA A 54 0.42 -2.35 -3.29
N TYR A 55 -0.04 -1.25 -3.87
CA TYR A 55 -0.44 -0.05 -3.15
C TYR A 55 -1.95 0.13 -3.14
N ALA A 56 -2.47 0.79 -2.10
CA ALA A 56 -3.87 1.18 -2.07
C ALA A 56 -4.03 2.52 -2.79
N HIS A 57 -4.85 2.56 -3.83
CA HIS A 57 -5.12 3.76 -4.61
C HIS A 57 -6.55 4.22 -4.38
N THR A 58 -6.73 5.42 -3.85
CA THR A 58 -8.04 6.02 -3.62
C THR A 58 -8.26 7.15 -4.61
N VAL A 59 -9.36 7.13 -5.34
CA VAL A 59 -9.69 8.22 -6.27
C VAL A 59 -10.01 9.47 -5.47
N ARG A 60 -9.34 10.57 -5.80
CA ARG A 60 -9.58 11.89 -5.23
C ARG A 60 -10.51 12.71 -6.11
N ASP A 61 -10.30 12.65 -7.41
CA ASP A 61 -11.05 13.45 -8.39
C ASP A 61 -11.13 12.74 -9.73
N VAL A 62 -12.18 13.07 -10.50
CA VAL A 62 -12.43 12.53 -11.84
C VAL A 62 -12.77 13.67 -12.78
N THR A 63 -12.01 13.78 -13.87
CA THR A 63 -12.26 14.76 -14.93
C THR A 63 -12.49 14.04 -16.25
N ILE A 64 -13.65 14.24 -16.87
CA ILE A 64 -13.95 13.74 -18.22
C ILE A 64 -13.67 14.86 -19.22
N SER A 65 -12.99 14.54 -20.32
CA SER A 65 -12.74 15.53 -21.38
C SER A 65 -14.04 15.97 -22.05
N SER A 66 -14.04 17.17 -22.63
CA SER A 66 -15.21 17.74 -23.29
C SER A 66 -15.69 16.91 -24.49
N ASP A 67 -14.76 16.23 -25.17
CA ASP A 67 -15.04 15.28 -26.26
C ASP A 67 -15.46 13.89 -25.76
N ARG A 68 -15.46 13.68 -24.43
CA ARG A 68 -15.81 12.44 -23.73
C ARG A 68 -14.96 11.23 -24.09
N ASN A 69 -13.89 11.38 -24.86
CA ASN A 69 -13.04 10.27 -25.27
C ASN A 69 -12.01 9.90 -24.20
N THR A 70 -11.80 10.76 -23.20
CA THR A 70 -10.85 10.50 -22.12
C THR A 70 -11.46 10.79 -20.76
N VAL A 71 -11.06 10.00 -19.77
CA VAL A 71 -11.30 10.28 -18.36
C VAL A 71 -9.97 10.25 -17.62
N THR A 72 -9.75 11.28 -16.83
CA THR A 72 -8.57 11.48 -16.02
C THR A 72 -8.95 11.25 -14.57
N LEU A 73 -8.32 10.27 -13.93
CA LEU A 73 -8.43 9.98 -12.51
C LEU A 73 -7.24 10.61 -11.78
N THR A 74 -7.53 11.44 -10.78
CA THR A 74 -6.53 11.83 -9.79
C THR A 74 -6.63 10.86 -8.63
N VAL A 75 -5.57 10.11 -8.36
CA VAL A 75 -5.53 9.09 -7.31
C VAL A 75 -4.52 9.45 -6.24
N ASP A 76 -4.90 9.25 -4.98
CA ASP A 76 -3.98 9.26 -3.86
C ASP A 76 -3.53 7.82 -3.57
N THR A 77 -2.22 7.60 -3.67
CA THR A 77 -1.57 6.32 -3.43
C THR A 77 -1.09 6.28 -1.98
N ALA A 78 -1.70 5.39 -1.20
CA ALA A 78 -1.25 5.04 0.14
C ALA A 78 -0.22 3.91 0.05
N ARG A 79 0.80 3.99 0.91
CA ARG A 79 1.79 2.91 1.08
C ARG A 79 1.05 1.62 1.44
N PRO A 80 1.53 0.43 1.00
CA PRO A 80 0.99 -0.82 1.47
C PRO A 80 0.89 -0.81 2.98
N LEU A 81 -0.16 -1.42 3.53
CA LEU A 81 -0.30 -1.67 4.97
C LEU A 81 0.81 -2.62 5.40
N GLN A 82 2.00 -2.06 5.64
CA GLN A 82 3.14 -2.76 6.20
C GLN A 82 3.35 -2.27 7.62
N MET A 83 3.89 -3.16 8.46
CA MET A 83 4.14 -2.86 9.85
C MET A 83 5.26 -1.82 9.95
N ASP A 84 4.92 -0.60 10.39
CA ASP A 84 5.90 0.45 10.71
C ASP A 84 6.33 0.28 12.16
N LEU A 85 7.50 -0.32 12.39
CA LEU A 85 7.99 -0.65 13.73
C LEU A 85 8.21 0.60 14.60
N ALA A 86 8.56 1.74 13.99
CA ALA A 86 8.77 2.98 14.74
C ALA A 86 7.44 3.58 15.23
N ARG A 87 6.32 3.23 14.58
CA ARG A 87 4.97 3.68 14.96
C ARG A 87 4.13 2.61 15.65
N HIS A 88 4.48 1.35 15.48
CA HIS A 88 3.75 0.21 15.99
C HIS A 88 4.25 -0.18 17.38
N LEU A 89 4.08 0.74 18.33
CA LEU A 89 4.07 0.37 19.74
C LEU A 89 2.68 -0.15 20.05
N SER A 90 2.57 -1.36 20.61
CA SER A 90 1.25 -1.86 20.95
C SER A 90 0.62 -1.01 22.06
N LEU A 91 -0.53 -0.40 21.73
CA LEU A 91 -1.27 0.49 22.63
C LEU A 91 -2.11 -0.28 23.67
N ILE A 92 -2.28 -1.60 23.50
CA ILE A 92 -3.13 -2.43 24.37
C ILE A 92 -2.24 -3.09 25.41
N SER A 93 -2.21 -2.55 26.64
CA SER A 93 -1.34 -3.05 27.72
C SER A 93 -1.69 -4.45 28.24
N THR A 94 -2.87 -4.98 27.88
CA THR A 94 -3.40 -6.25 28.40
C THR A 94 -3.07 -7.47 27.57
N THR A 95 -2.57 -7.32 26.34
CA THR A 95 -2.14 -8.45 25.50
C THR A 95 -0.65 -8.76 25.69
N PRO A 96 -0.25 -10.05 25.73
CA PRO A 96 1.15 -10.44 25.75
C PRO A 96 1.94 -9.76 24.62
N LYS A 97 3.13 -9.24 24.94
CA LYS A 97 3.98 -8.53 23.98
C LYS A 97 5.18 -9.36 23.58
N ALA A 98 5.50 -9.32 22.30
CA ALA A 98 6.82 -9.66 21.80
C ALA A 98 7.74 -8.45 22.05
N TRP A 99 8.81 -8.65 22.81
CA TRP A 99 9.84 -7.61 22.97
C TRP A 99 10.83 -7.76 21.83
N ILE A 100 10.97 -6.72 21.02
CA ILE A 100 11.77 -6.78 19.79
C ILE A 100 12.78 -5.64 19.79
N ARG A 101 14.03 -5.99 19.48
CA ARG A 101 15.10 -5.07 19.09
C ARG A 101 15.41 -5.29 17.63
N ALA A 102 15.13 -4.29 16.79
CA ALA A 102 15.47 -4.34 15.38
C ALA A 102 16.84 -3.69 15.16
N VAL A 103 17.76 -4.40 14.53
CA VAL A 103 19.13 -3.95 14.27
C VAL A 103 19.42 -3.92 12.77
N HIS A 104 20.25 -2.99 12.32
CA HIS A 104 20.68 -2.90 10.94
C HIS A 104 21.70 -4.00 10.61
N GLY A 105 21.49 -4.76 9.55
CA GLY A 105 22.27 -5.97 9.26
C GLY A 105 23.72 -5.77 8.83
N ASP A 106 24.12 -4.55 8.47
CA ASP A 106 25.51 -4.25 8.09
C ASP A 106 26.29 -3.47 9.16
N THR A 107 25.58 -2.80 10.07
CA THR A 107 26.18 -1.88 11.05
C THR A 107 25.92 -2.30 12.50
N ASP A 108 25.06 -3.29 12.72
CA ASP A 108 24.52 -3.70 14.03
C ASP A 108 23.89 -2.57 14.85
N GLU A 109 23.61 -1.42 14.22
CA GLU A 109 22.96 -0.29 14.87
C GLU A 109 21.52 -0.63 15.20
N THR A 110 21.09 -0.35 16.44
CA THR A 110 19.68 -0.49 16.83
C THR A 110 18.84 0.57 16.13
N LEU A 111 17.95 0.12 15.25
CA LEU A 111 17.02 0.98 14.51
C LEU A 111 15.78 1.32 15.33
N THR A 112 15.26 0.35 16.09
CA THR A 112 14.13 0.55 17.01
C THR A 112 14.05 -0.58 18.03
N GLU A 113 13.42 -0.32 19.17
CA GLU A 113 13.20 -1.28 20.26
C GLU A 113 11.83 -1.04 20.91
N GLY A 114 11.07 -2.11 21.18
CA GLY A 114 9.74 -1.95 21.78
C GLY A 114 8.97 -3.25 22.02
N GLY A 115 7.75 -3.09 22.55
CA GLY A 115 6.77 -4.16 22.72
C GLY A 115 5.76 -4.17 21.58
N PHE A 116 5.69 -5.28 20.85
CA PHE A 116 4.85 -5.50 19.67
C PHE A 116 3.81 -6.59 19.93
N ASP A 117 2.74 -6.61 19.14
CA ASP A 117 1.67 -7.62 19.29
C ASP A 117 2.09 -9.02 18.82
N ALA A 118 3.15 -9.14 18.03
CA ALA A 118 3.71 -10.40 17.58
C ALA A 118 5.21 -10.27 17.27
N PHE A 119 5.91 -11.41 17.31
CA PHE A 119 7.29 -11.52 16.83
C PHE A 119 7.36 -11.33 15.32
N LEU A 120 8.48 -10.79 14.85
CA LEU A 120 8.79 -10.69 13.43
C LEU A 120 9.23 -12.04 12.87
N GLN A 121 8.97 -12.24 11.58
CA GLN A 121 9.38 -13.43 10.83
C GLN A 121 10.44 -13.07 9.80
N GLN A 122 11.37 -13.99 9.54
CA GLN A 122 12.33 -13.82 8.45
C GLN A 122 11.58 -13.68 7.11
N GLY A 123 12.04 -12.76 6.26
CA GLY A 123 11.40 -12.40 4.98
C GLY A 123 10.24 -11.40 5.11
N GLN A 124 9.80 -11.08 6.33
CA GLN A 124 8.76 -10.07 6.55
C GLN A 124 9.27 -8.68 6.15
N GLN A 125 8.44 -7.93 5.42
CA GLN A 125 8.70 -6.54 5.08
C GLN A 125 8.16 -5.63 6.20
N VAL A 126 9.00 -4.69 6.62
CA VAL A 126 8.71 -3.75 7.71
C VAL A 126 9.19 -2.36 7.33
N TRP A 127 8.64 -1.33 7.97
CA TRP A 127 9.13 0.03 7.86
C TRP A 127 9.76 0.45 9.18
N VAL A 128 10.86 1.19 9.12
CA VAL A 128 11.46 1.84 10.28
C VAL A 128 11.74 3.29 9.95
N ALA A 129 11.19 4.22 10.74
CA ALA A 129 11.34 5.65 10.56
C ALA A 129 11.04 6.14 9.12
N GLY A 130 10.12 5.46 8.42
CA GLY A 130 9.71 5.82 7.06
C GLY A 130 10.59 5.27 5.93
N ALA A 131 11.56 4.39 6.21
CA ALA A 131 12.32 3.62 5.23
C ALA A 131 11.94 2.12 5.23
N PRO A 132 11.92 1.44 4.07
CA PRO A 132 11.54 0.03 3.98
C PRO A 132 12.72 -0.91 4.25
N TYR A 133 12.43 -1.99 4.98
CA TYR A 133 13.38 -3.04 5.33
C TYR A 133 12.75 -4.42 5.15
N VAL A 134 13.60 -5.44 4.99
CA VAL A 134 13.24 -6.84 5.10
C VAL A 134 13.94 -7.46 6.30
N VAL A 135 13.23 -8.28 7.07
CA VAL A 135 13.81 -9.07 8.16
C VAL A 135 14.68 -10.17 7.54
N SER A 136 15.99 -10.06 7.66
CA SER A 136 16.94 -11.00 7.07
C SER A 136 17.26 -12.16 8.00
N ALA A 137 17.19 -11.95 9.32
CA ALA A 137 17.39 -12.97 10.34
C ALA A 137 16.62 -12.60 11.62
N VAL A 138 16.35 -13.61 12.44
CA VAL A 138 15.77 -13.46 13.77
C VAL A 138 16.54 -14.33 14.75
N ASP A 139 16.79 -13.79 15.94
CA ASP A 139 17.43 -14.51 17.04
C ASP A 139 16.69 -14.22 18.35
N HIS A 140 16.81 -15.13 19.32
CA HIS A 140 16.17 -15.03 20.63
C HIS A 140 17.22 -15.23 21.74
N PRO A 141 18.12 -14.25 21.95
CA PRO A 141 19.28 -14.42 22.83
C PRO A 141 18.91 -14.62 24.31
N SER A 142 17.67 -14.30 24.70
CA SER A 142 17.17 -14.53 26.06
C SER A 142 16.63 -15.94 26.29
N ARG A 143 16.50 -16.76 25.23
CA ARG A 143 16.03 -18.13 25.33
C ARG A 143 17.21 -19.08 25.52
N HIS A 144 17.05 -20.05 26.43
CA HIS A 144 18.03 -21.10 26.63
C HIS A 144 18.15 -21.95 25.35
N PRO A 145 19.36 -22.25 24.85
CA PRO A 145 19.54 -22.94 23.58
C PRO A 145 19.00 -24.37 23.57
N GLU A 146 18.97 -25.04 24.72
CA GLU A 146 18.55 -26.46 24.80
C GLU A 146 17.03 -26.65 24.92
N HIS A 147 16.33 -25.72 25.57
CA HIS A 147 14.90 -25.88 25.88
C HIS A 147 14.02 -24.70 25.44
N GLY A 148 14.60 -23.63 24.89
CA GLY A 148 13.87 -22.53 24.27
C GLY A 148 13.07 -21.65 25.24
N THR A 149 13.21 -21.84 26.55
CA THR A 149 12.54 -21.03 27.57
C THR A 149 13.42 -19.87 28.03
N VAL A 150 12.81 -18.88 28.66
CA VAL A 150 13.51 -17.74 29.25
C VAL A 150 13.64 -17.97 30.76
N ASP A 151 14.87 -17.98 31.28
CA ASP A 151 15.15 -18.21 32.70
C ASP A 151 14.97 -16.93 33.54
N GLY A 152 13.78 -16.34 33.43
CA GLY A 152 13.42 -15.05 34.00
C GLY A 152 13.76 -13.86 33.10
N GLY A 153 12.99 -12.77 33.25
CA GLY A 153 13.12 -11.58 32.40
C GLY A 153 12.17 -11.56 31.20
N ARG A 154 12.49 -10.74 30.21
CA ARG A 154 11.68 -10.58 28.98
C ARG A 154 12.23 -11.46 27.87
N ASP A 155 11.34 -12.11 27.14
CA ASP A 155 11.67 -12.84 25.91
C ASP A 155 11.95 -11.83 24.78
N TRP A 156 13.23 -11.53 24.57
CA TRP A 156 13.67 -10.64 23.50
C TRP A 156 13.89 -11.40 22.20
N GLN A 157 13.33 -10.86 21.13
CA GLN A 157 13.74 -11.14 19.77
C GLN A 157 14.68 -10.04 19.27
N VAL A 158 15.82 -10.43 18.71
CA VAL A 158 16.68 -9.56 17.91
C VAL A 158 16.37 -9.84 16.45
N ALA A 159 15.83 -8.84 15.75
CA ALA A 159 15.51 -8.94 14.33
C ALA A 159 16.55 -8.16 13.52
N THR A 160 17.29 -8.85 12.67
CA THR A 160 18.24 -8.22 11.75
C THR A 160 17.50 -7.73 10.51
N LEU A 161 17.63 -6.44 10.20
CA LEU A 161 16.94 -5.78 9.09
C LEU A 161 17.93 -5.40 7.99
N ARG A 162 17.54 -5.64 6.73
CA ARG A 162 18.28 -5.14 5.56
C ARG A 162 17.44 -4.12 4.81
N PRO A 163 18.03 -2.97 4.39
CA PRO A 163 17.33 -2.02 3.55
C PRO A 163 16.79 -2.71 2.30
N MET A 164 15.53 -2.45 1.98
CA MET A 164 15.02 -2.83 0.67
C MET A 164 15.37 -1.73 -0.32
N PRO A 165 15.75 -2.08 -1.57
CA PRO A 165 15.84 -1.08 -2.62
C PRO A 165 14.50 -0.36 -2.71
N GLU A 166 14.52 0.97 -2.82
CA GLU A 166 13.29 1.71 -3.07
C GLU A 166 12.63 1.13 -4.32
N PRO A 167 11.32 0.85 -4.28
CA PRO A 167 10.62 0.40 -5.47
C PRO A 167 10.83 1.48 -6.52
N THR A 168 11.56 1.13 -7.59
CA THR A 168 11.72 2.04 -8.71
C THR A 168 10.31 2.25 -9.26
N PRO A 169 9.80 3.51 -9.29
CA PRO A 169 8.49 3.74 -9.86
C PRO A 169 8.54 3.22 -11.29
N THR A 170 7.73 2.19 -11.55
CA THR A 170 7.68 1.60 -12.87
C THR A 170 7.01 2.64 -13.74
N ARG A 171 7.81 3.37 -14.53
CA ARG A 171 7.29 4.24 -15.58
C ARG A 171 6.61 3.32 -16.58
N VAL A 172 5.29 3.19 -16.48
CA VAL A 172 4.51 2.57 -17.53
C VAL A 172 4.49 3.60 -18.66
N GLU A 173 5.25 3.32 -19.71
CA GLU A 173 5.16 4.12 -20.93
C GLU A 173 3.75 3.98 -21.50
N PRO A 174 3.14 5.09 -21.96
CA PRO A 174 1.76 5.12 -22.45
C PRO A 174 1.56 4.29 -23.72
#